data_AF-A0A6B3E9M2-F1
#
_entry.id   AF-A0A6B3E9M2-F1
#
_cell.length_a   1.000
_cell.length_b   1.000
_cell.length_c   1.000
_cell.angle_alpha   90.00
_cell.angle_beta   90.00
_cell.angle_gamma   90.00
#
_symmetry.space_group_name_H-M   'P 1'
#
loop_
_entity.id
_entity.type
_entity.pdbx_description
1 polymer ?
#
loop_
_entity_poly.entity_id
_entity_poly.type
_entity_poly.pdbx_seq_one_letter_code
_entity_poly.pdbx_strand_id
1 'polypeptide(L)' 'DLPADVLGRKRDAVACFRSQIAPLGPAPEDAAILPPAELAHHVRDFEVWFA' A
#
# COMPACT_ATOMS: atom_id res chain seq x y z
N ASP A 1 -9.47 7.54 13.34
CA ASP A 1 -8.41 6.53 13.46
C ASP A 1 -8.98 5.13 13.39
N LEU A 2 -8.38 4.27 12.58
CA LEU A 2 -8.70 2.87 12.40
C LEU A 2 -8.21 2.07 13.62
N PRO A 3 -8.99 1.08 14.08
CA PRO A 3 -8.49 0.11 15.06
C PRO A 3 -7.20 -0.56 14.59
N ALA A 4 -6.32 -0.89 15.55
CA ALA A 4 -4.99 -1.43 15.24
C ALA A 4 -5.04 -2.75 14.44
N ASP A 5 -6.03 -3.60 14.70
CA ASP A 5 -6.26 -4.84 13.96
C ASP A 5 -6.70 -4.57 12.52
N VAL A 6 -7.54 -3.54 12.31
CA VAL A 6 -7.97 -3.11 10.97
C VAL A 6 -6.79 -2.53 10.19
N LEU A 7 -5.95 -1.70 10.83
CA LEU A 7 -4.75 -1.17 10.20
C LEU A 7 -3.74 -2.29 9.85
N GLY A 8 -3.62 -3.31 10.70
CA GLY A 8 -2.84 -4.51 10.43
C GLY A 8 -3.32 -5.23 9.17
N ARG A 9 -4.62 -5.55 9.10
CA ARG A 9 -5.22 -6.20 7.92
C ARG A 9 -5.07 -5.37 6.65
N LYS A 10 -5.13 -4.04 6.76
CA LYS A 10 -4.90 -3.12 5.64
C LYS A 10 -3.48 -3.24 5.10
N ARG A 11 -2.48 -3.25 5.98
CA ARG A 11 -1.07 -3.45 5.59
C ARG A 11 -0.84 -4.81 4.95
N ASP A 12 -1.44 -5.86 5.50
CA ASP A 12 -1.36 -7.21 4.94
C ASP A 12 -2.00 -7.28 3.54
N ALA A 13 -3.14 -6.62 3.35
CA ALA A 13 -3.80 -6.53 2.05
C ALA A 13 -2.93 -5.80 1.02
N VAL A 14 -2.31 -4.68 1.39
CA VAL A 14 -1.37 -3.94 0.52
C VAL A 14 -0.17 -4.81 0.15
N ALA A 15 0.37 -5.59 1.08
CA ALA A 15 1.52 -6.46 0.85
C ALA A 15 1.28 -7.55 -0.22
N CYS A 16 0.04 -7.94 -0.48
CA CYS A 16 -0.32 -8.87 -1.56
C CYS A 16 -0.04 -8.31 -2.96
N PHE A 17 0.02 -6.98 -3.14
CA PHE A 17 0.23 -6.32 -4.44
C PHE A 17 1.72 -6.04 -4.70
N ARG A 18 2.54 -7.09 -4.70
CA ARG A 18 4.02 -6.99 -4.69
C ARG A 18 4.60 -6.06 -5.76
N SER A 19 4.18 -6.18 -7.02
CA SER A 19 4.72 -5.36 -8.12
C SER A 19 4.36 -3.87 -8.01
N GLN A 20 3.29 -3.55 -7.28
CA GLN A 20 2.90 -2.16 -7.04
C GLN A 20 3.82 -1.49 -6.02
N ILE A 21 4.30 -2.24 -5.03
CA ILE A 21 4.94 -1.67 -3.82
C ILE A 21 6.44 -1.97 -3.72
N ALA A 22 6.95 -2.91 -4.50
CA ALA A 22 8.35 -3.33 -4.47
C ALA A 22 8.84 -3.69 -5.88
N PRO A 23 10.12 -3.46 -6.18
CA PRO A 23 10.69 -3.92 -7.43
C PRO A 23 10.63 -5.44 -7.56
N LEU A 24 10.39 -5.95 -8.77
CA LEU A 24 10.46 -7.38 -9.09
C LEU A 24 11.90 -7.84 -9.40
N GLY A 25 12.80 -6.90 -9.65
CA GLY A 25 14.16 -7.09 -10.11
C GLY A 25 14.94 -5.77 -10.18
N PRO A 26 16.20 -5.79 -10.66
CA PRO A 26 17.05 -4.61 -10.71
C PRO A 26 16.85 -3.75 -11.96
N ALA A 27 16.11 -4.25 -12.96
CA ALA A 27 15.91 -3.54 -14.21
C ALA A 27 14.91 -2.39 -14.02
N PRO A 28 15.02 -1.27 -14.76
CA PRO A 28 14.08 -0.16 -14.66
C PRO A 28 12.61 -0.57 -14.87
N GLU A 29 12.35 -1.52 -15.77
CA GLU A 29 11.02 -2.10 -16.03
C GLU A 29 10.44 -2.91 -14.86
N ASP A 30 11.30 -3.35 -13.94
CA ASP A 30 10.89 -4.08 -12.74
C ASP A 30 10.64 -3.15 -11.55
N ALA A 31 10.76 -1.83 -11.71
CA ALA A 31 10.54 -0.88 -10.63
C ALA A 31 9.11 -0.99 -10.05
N ALA A 32 8.97 -0.69 -8.77
CA ALA A 32 7.66 -0.59 -8.13
C ALA A 32 6.80 0.44 -8.89
N ILE A 33 5.55 0.08 -9.16
CA ILE A 33 4.64 0.92 -9.95
C ILE A 33 4.17 2.14 -9.16
N LEU A 34 3.89 1.98 -7.86
CA LEU A 34 3.37 3.08 -7.04
C LEU A 34 4.50 3.96 -6.52
N PRO A 35 4.36 5.29 -6.63
CA PRO A 35 5.26 6.20 -5.96
C PRO A 35 5.07 6.12 -4.43
N PRO A 36 6.08 6.49 -3.62
CA PRO A 36 6.01 6.39 -2.16
C PRO A 36 4.82 7.13 -1.54
N ALA A 37 4.41 8.27 -2.10
CA ALA A 37 3.27 9.04 -1.62
C ALA A 37 1.93 8.29 -1.77
N GLU A 38 1.75 7.54 -2.86
CA GLU A 38 0.54 6.75 -3.09
C GLU A 38 0.51 5.53 -2.16
N LEU A 39 1.66 4.88 -1.95
CA LEU A 39 1.77 3.81 -0.97
C LEU A 39 1.43 4.29 0.45
N ALA A 40 1.89 5.49 0.84
CA ALA A 40 1.56 6.10 2.12
C ALA A 40 0.05 6.34 2.29
N HIS A 41 -0.63 6.76 1.21
CA HIS A 41 -2.09 6.91 1.20
C HIS A 41 -2.80 5.57 1.52
N HIS A 42 -2.36 4.48 0.91
CA HIS A 42 -2.94 3.15 1.15
C HIS A 42 -2.68 2.58 2.55
N VAL A 43 -1.75 3.12 3.34
CA VAL A 43 -1.48 2.65 4.71
C VAL A 43 -1.81 3.68 5.79
N ARG A 44 -2.50 4.76 5.41
CA ARG A 44 -3.03 5.74 6.38
C ARG A 44 -3.97 5.08 7.38
N ASP A 45 -4.05 5.68 8.55
CA ASP A 45 -4.81 5.20 9.71
C ASP A 45 -6.26 5.72 9.75
N PHE A 46 -6.79 6.28 8.67
CA PHE A 46 -8.19 6.67 8.56
C PHE A 46 -8.76 6.34 7.19
N GLU A 47 -10.09 6.31 7.08
CA GLU A 47 -10.77 6.21 5.79
C GLU A 47 -11.85 7.27 5.65
N VAL A 48 -12.09 7.65 4.40
CA VAL A 48 -13.17 8.57 4.03
C VAL A 48 -14.17 7.79 3.20
N TRP A 49 -15.42 7.78 3.65
CA TRP A 49 -16.55 7.16 2.97
C TRP A 49 -17.60 8.22 2.69
N PHE A 50 -18.11 8.26 1.47
CA PHE A 50 -19.26 9.08 1.09
C PHE A 50 -20.48 8.17 1.02
N ALA A 51 -21.57 8.58 1.67
CA ALA A 51 -22.85 7.87 1.71
C ALA A 51 -23.85 8.52 0.75
#